data_AF-A0A968HJT0-F1
#
_entry.id   AF-A0A968HJT0-F1
#
_cell.length_a   1.000
_cell.length_b   1.000
_cell.length_c   1.000
_cell.angle_alpha   90.00
_cell.angle_beta   90.00
_cell.angle_gamma   90.00
#
_symmetry.space_group_name_H-M   'P 1'
#
loop_
_entity.id
_entity.type
_entity.pdbx_description
1 polymer ?
#
loop_
_entity_poly.entity_id
_entity_poly.type
_entity_poly.pdbx_seq_one_letter_code
_entity_poly.pdbx_strand_id
1 'polypeptide(L)'
;LEDEKLFGLIPGPDFPTGGEITSTQGIRDAYTTGRGSIPLRGVATVEEMQAQGRGRHRRTAIVVTELPFQVNKAAWIEKVAALVNGGHLDGISDIRDESDREGIRVVIELKREFAPQAVLRQLYKQTPLQINFGAIFLAIAEGQPRQLSLRQTLQAFLEFREQTLRRRYTHELEQTEAQLHLVSGLIRALEHLDEVIDILRQAADGPSAKAALQEQLAFSEAQANAILAMPLRRLTGLERQNLQNELAKLTERQGILQTLLSDRREFFKALKKSYGR
;
A
#
# COMPACT_ATOMS: atom_id res chain seq x y z
N LEU A 1 -9.46 -6.93 -18.53
CA LEU A 1 -9.90 -5.51 -18.57
C LEU A 1 -9.23 -4.85 -19.76
N GLU A 2 -9.98 -4.12 -20.56
CA GLU A 2 -9.44 -3.19 -21.58
C GLU A 2 -8.83 -1.97 -20.89
N ASP A 3 -7.93 -1.27 -21.58
CA ASP A 3 -7.22 -0.11 -21.01
C ASP A 3 -8.17 1.02 -20.63
N GLU A 4 -9.21 1.30 -21.41
CA GLU A 4 -10.18 2.36 -21.08
C GLU A 4 -10.90 2.12 -19.75
N LYS A 5 -11.27 0.87 -19.48
CA LYS A 5 -11.88 0.50 -18.20
C LYS A 5 -10.90 0.63 -17.05
N LEU A 6 -9.61 0.32 -17.28
CA LEU A 6 -8.56 0.51 -16.29
C LEU A 6 -8.36 2.00 -15.98
N PHE A 7 -8.33 2.85 -16.99
CA PHE A 7 -8.20 4.30 -16.83
C PHE A 7 -9.43 4.92 -16.18
N GLY A 8 -10.61 4.31 -16.32
CA GLY A 8 -11.79 4.70 -15.55
C GLY A 8 -11.67 4.40 -14.05
N LEU A 9 -10.92 3.36 -13.66
CA LEU A 9 -10.67 3.02 -12.25
C LEU A 9 -9.58 3.88 -11.62
N ILE A 10 -8.59 4.29 -12.42
CA ILE A 10 -7.49 5.16 -12.01
C ILE A 10 -7.48 6.35 -12.97
N PRO A 11 -8.26 7.41 -12.70
CA PRO A 11 -8.46 8.52 -13.65
C PRO A 11 -7.22 9.40 -13.82
N GLY A 12 -6.34 9.45 -12.83
CA GLY A 12 -5.17 10.30 -12.84
C GLY A 12 -4.37 10.22 -11.53
N PRO A 13 -3.23 10.93 -11.47
CA PRO A 13 -2.50 11.15 -10.22
C PRO A 13 -3.33 11.97 -9.22
N ASP A 14 -3.19 11.66 -7.94
CA ASP A 14 -3.71 12.44 -6.83
C ASP A 14 -2.55 13.08 -6.08
N PHE A 15 -2.37 14.39 -6.25
CA PHE A 15 -1.22 15.10 -5.69
C PHE A 15 -1.54 15.57 -4.26
N PRO A 16 -0.63 15.34 -3.29
CA PRO A 16 -0.88 15.70 -1.89
C PRO A 16 -0.98 17.21 -1.65
N THR A 17 -0.52 18.03 -2.60
CA THR A 17 -0.62 19.48 -2.57
C THR A 17 -1.93 20.02 -3.16
N GLY A 18 -2.82 19.12 -3.61
CA GLY A 18 -3.97 19.49 -4.43
C GLY A 18 -3.54 19.97 -5.82
N GLY A 19 -4.23 20.99 -6.30
CA GLY A 19 -4.10 21.55 -7.63
C GLY A 19 -5.11 20.98 -8.61
N GLU A 20 -5.13 21.57 -9.80
CA GLU A 20 -6.00 21.21 -10.90
C GLU A 20 -5.17 20.64 -12.06
N ILE A 21 -5.54 19.46 -12.53
CA ILE A 21 -5.02 18.93 -13.80
C ILE A 21 -5.87 19.47 -14.94
N THR A 22 -5.28 20.30 -15.78
CA THR A 22 -6.02 21.04 -16.82
C THR A 22 -6.27 20.23 -18.10
N SER A 23 -5.56 19.12 -18.29
CA SER A 23 -5.74 18.22 -19.43
C SER A 23 -5.36 16.79 -19.08
N THR A 24 -6.18 15.84 -19.51
CA THR A 24 -5.99 14.41 -19.27
C THR A 24 -5.14 13.71 -20.34
N GLN A 25 -4.77 14.39 -21.43
CA GLN A 25 -4.01 13.75 -22.51
C GLN A 25 -2.64 13.25 -22.02
N GLY A 26 -1.95 14.07 -21.22
CA GLY A 26 -0.67 13.69 -20.61
C GLY A 26 -0.77 12.49 -19.68
N ILE A 27 -1.91 12.31 -19.01
CA ILE A 27 -2.19 11.12 -18.19
C ILE A 27 -2.33 9.89 -19.07
N ARG A 28 -3.09 9.99 -20.16
CA ARG A 28 -3.28 8.87 -21.12
C ARG A 28 -1.95 8.46 -21.75
N ASP A 29 -1.12 9.42 -22.14
CA ASP A 29 0.20 9.15 -22.70
C ASP A 29 1.10 8.45 -21.66
N ALA A 30 1.08 8.93 -20.41
CA ALA A 30 1.82 8.31 -19.31
C ALA A 30 1.34 6.88 -19.05
N TYR A 31 0.03 6.63 -19.06
CA TYR A 31 -0.52 5.31 -18.79
C TYR A 31 -0.30 4.31 -19.91
N THR A 32 -0.31 4.74 -21.16
CA THR A 32 -0.13 3.86 -22.32
C THR A 32 1.34 3.62 -22.63
N THR A 33 2.16 4.67 -22.62
CA THR A 33 3.57 4.60 -23.04
C THR A 33 4.54 4.54 -21.88
N GLY A 34 4.11 4.87 -20.66
CA GLY A 34 4.99 5.00 -19.50
C GLY A 34 5.66 6.36 -19.36
N ARG A 35 5.33 7.34 -20.22
CA ARG A 35 5.78 8.74 -20.09
C ARG A 35 4.73 9.73 -20.55
N GLY A 36 4.62 10.88 -19.90
CA GLY A 36 3.66 11.91 -20.29
C GLY A 36 3.88 13.24 -19.59
N SER A 37 3.35 14.31 -20.18
CA SER A 37 3.45 15.67 -19.62
C SER A 37 2.07 16.10 -19.12
N ILE A 38 1.91 16.21 -17.80
CA ILE A 38 0.63 16.50 -17.16
C ILE A 38 0.62 17.97 -16.70
N PRO A 39 -0.21 18.83 -17.31
CA PRO A 39 -0.26 20.23 -16.94
C PRO A 39 -1.02 20.40 -15.61
N LEU A 40 -0.27 20.76 -14.57
CA LEU A 40 -0.76 20.97 -13.21
C LEU A 40 -0.81 22.46 -12.89
N ARG A 41 -1.95 22.90 -12.35
CA ARG A 41 -2.25 24.30 -12.06
C ARG A 41 -2.58 24.47 -10.58
N GLY A 42 -2.11 25.55 -9.96
CA GLY A 42 -2.51 25.94 -8.62
C GLY A 42 -3.94 26.49 -8.59
N VAL A 43 -4.68 26.21 -7.52
CA VAL A 43 -6.05 26.72 -7.35
C VAL A 43 -5.97 28.17 -6.89
N ALA A 44 -6.63 29.04 -7.65
CA ALA A 44 -6.69 30.45 -7.37
C ALA A 44 -8.09 31.01 -7.66
N THR A 45 -8.58 31.91 -6.83
CA THR A 45 -9.86 32.59 -7.00
C THR A 45 -9.69 34.10 -6.97
N VAL A 46 -10.65 34.82 -7.53
CA VAL A 46 -10.67 36.29 -7.50
C VAL A 46 -11.65 36.72 -6.42
N GLU A 47 -11.16 37.46 -5.43
CA GLU A 47 -11.94 37.97 -4.30
C GLU A 47 -11.98 39.51 -4.30
N GLU A 48 -13.09 40.10 -3.85
CA GLU A 48 -13.17 41.53 -3.55
C GLU A 48 -12.94 41.75 -2.05
N MET A 49 -11.86 42.42 -1.68
CA MET A 49 -11.44 42.66 -0.30
C MET A 49 -11.50 44.14 0.07
N GLN A 50 -11.64 44.45 1.35
CA GLN A 50 -11.40 45.82 1.84
C GLN A 50 -9.90 46.06 1.92
N ALA A 51 -9.42 47.17 1.35
CA ALA A 51 -8.01 47.54 1.45
C ALA A 51 -7.60 47.74 2.92
N GLN A 52 -6.46 47.17 3.34
CA GLN A 52 -5.84 47.53 4.62
C GLN A 52 -5.23 48.94 4.51
N GLY A 53 -5.85 49.93 5.16
CA GLY A 53 -5.38 51.33 5.18
C GLY A 53 -6.49 52.37 5.39
N ARG A 54 -6.13 53.67 5.48
CA ARG A 54 -7.02 54.81 5.79
C ARG A 54 -8.13 55.11 4.75
N GLY A 55 -8.35 54.24 3.76
CA GLY A 55 -9.38 54.41 2.73
C GLY A 55 -10.29 53.18 2.61
N ARG A 56 -11.59 53.36 2.79
CA ARG A 56 -12.66 52.35 2.62
C ARG A 56 -12.90 52.02 1.14
N HIS A 57 -11.87 51.57 0.43
CA HIS A 57 -12.03 51.15 -0.96
C HIS A 57 -11.90 49.64 -1.10
N ARG A 58 -12.83 49.05 -1.84
CA ARG A 58 -12.75 47.65 -2.25
C ARG A 58 -11.59 47.51 -3.24
N ARG A 59 -10.72 46.54 -3.01
CA ARG A 59 -9.64 46.12 -3.90
C ARG A 59 -9.91 44.69 -4.34
N THR A 60 -9.59 44.40 -5.58
CA THR A 60 -9.67 43.03 -6.09
C THR A 60 -8.35 42.34 -5.82
N ALA A 61 -8.41 41.10 -5.35
CA ALA A 61 -7.25 40.27 -5.07
C ALA A 61 -7.39 38.92 -5.76
N ILE A 62 -6.25 38.34 -6.13
CA ILE A 62 -6.14 36.94 -6.50
C ILE A 62 -5.68 36.20 -5.25
N VAL A 63 -6.45 35.21 -4.83
CA VAL A 63 -6.14 34.38 -3.67
C VAL A 63 -5.78 32.99 -4.15
N VAL A 64 -4.53 32.60 -3.91
CA VAL A 64 -4.02 31.26 -4.21
C VAL A 64 -4.14 30.39 -2.98
N THR A 65 -4.85 29.27 -3.09
CA THR A 65 -5.11 28.32 -2.00
C THR A 65 -4.34 27.02 -2.15
N GLU A 66 -3.93 26.66 -3.37
CA GLU A 66 -3.18 25.45 -3.65
C GLU A 66 -2.10 25.73 -4.70
N LEU A 67 -0.93 25.10 -4.54
CA LEU A 67 0.18 25.20 -5.49
C LEU A 67 0.44 23.84 -6.15
N PRO A 68 0.98 23.83 -7.38
CA PRO A 68 1.36 22.57 -8.01
C PRO A 68 2.35 21.75 -7.18
N PHE A 69 2.30 20.43 -7.33
CA PHE A 69 3.19 19.50 -6.65
C PHE A 69 4.68 19.84 -6.90
N GLN A 70 5.49 19.74 -5.84
CA GLN A 70 6.91 20.10 -5.81
C GLN A 70 7.23 21.60 -6.02
N VAL A 71 6.24 22.48 -6.08
CA VAL A 71 6.48 23.94 -6.08
C VAL A 71 6.68 24.45 -4.67
N ASN A 72 7.82 25.10 -4.42
CA ASN A 72 8.07 25.78 -3.16
C ASN A 72 7.33 27.12 -3.13
N LYS A 73 6.48 27.32 -2.11
CA LYS A 73 5.69 28.55 -1.93
C LYS A 73 6.54 29.82 -1.85
N ALA A 74 7.57 29.84 -1.01
CA ALA A 74 8.42 31.02 -0.82
C ALA A 74 9.15 31.38 -2.12
N ALA A 75 9.75 30.39 -2.80
CA ALA A 75 10.41 30.60 -4.08
C ALA A 75 9.44 31.07 -5.18
N TRP A 76 8.19 30.60 -5.16
CA TRP A 76 7.16 31.09 -6.07
C TRP A 76 6.82 32.56 -5.80
N ILE A 77 6.61 32.95 -4.53
CA ILE A 77 6.36 34.35 -4.14
C ILE A 77 7.53 35.25 -4.55
N GLU A 78 8.77 34.85 -4.27
CA GLU A 78 9.97 35.60 -4.67
C GLU A 78 10.05 35.79 -6.19
N LYS A 79 9.73 34.74 -6.97
CA LYS A 79 9.69 34.83 -8.43
C LYS A 79 8.60 35.79 -8.92
N VAL A 80 7.42 35.78 -8.30
CA VAL A 80 6.35 36.74 -8.62
C VAL A 80 6.83 38.17 -8.34
N ALA A 81 7.42 38.41 -7.17
CA ALA A 81 7.95 39.73 -6.80
C ALA A 81 9.06 40.20 -7.76
N ALA A 82 9.96 39.30 -8.17
CA ALA A 82 11.00 39.60 -9.15
C ALA A 82 10.43 40.02 -10.52
N LEU A 83 9.38 39.32 -11.00
CA LEU A 83 8.72 39.66 -12.26
C LEU A 83 7.96 40.99 -12.20
N VAL A 84 7.37 41.32 -11.04
CA VAL A 84 6.72 42.62 -10.81
C VAL A 84 7.76 43.75 -10.80
N ASN A 85 8.84 43.59 -10.03
CA ASN A 85 9.91 44.59 -9.95
C ASN A 85 10.63 44.79 -11.29
N GLY A 86 10.74 43.72 -12.09
CA GLY A 86 11.31 43.76 -13.43
C GLY A 86 10.34 44.24 -14.53
N GLY A 87 9.11 44.63 -14.21
CA GLY A 87 8.11 45.11 -15.18
C GLY A 87 7.61 44.05 -16.18
N HIS A 88 7.78 42.76 -15.87
CA HIS A 88 7.29 41.65 -16.71
C HIS A 88 5.85 41.23 -16.34
N LEU A 89 5.48 41.44 -15.07
CA LEU A 89 4.12 41.28 -14.54
C LEU A 89 3.60 42.63 -14.05
N ASP A 90 2.61 43.17 -14.75
CA ASP A 90 1.93 44.39 -14.37
C ASP A 90 0.64 44.12 -13.59
N GLY A 91 0.14 45.17 -12.93
CA GLY A 91 -1.17 45.13 -12.28
C GLY A 91 -1.20 44.52 -10.89
N ILE A 92 -0.06 44.07 -10.34
CA ILE A 92 0.08 43.66 -8.95
C ILE A 92 0.48 44.87 -8.11
N SER A 93 -0.25 45.13 -7.03
CA SER A 93 0.05 46.21 -6.08
C SER A 93 0.78 45.72 -4.83
N ASP A 94 0.44 44.53 -4.34
CA ASP A 94 1.02 43.95 -3.13
C ASP A 94 0.90 42.41 -3.15
N ILE A 95 1.79 41.72 -2.46
CA ILE A 95 1.79 40.25 -2.32
C ILE A 95 1.97 39.91 -0.84
N ARG A 96 1.04 39.14 -0.27
CA ARG A 96 1.05 38.74 1.14
C ARG A 96 0.86 37.24 1.29
N ASP A 97 1.70 36.64 2.12
CA ASP A 97 1.52 35.27 2.57
C ASP A 97 0.71 35.26 3.87
N GLU A 98 -0.57 34.89 3.76
CA GLU A 98 -1.51 34.73 4.88
C GLU A 98 -1.67 33.25 5.26
N SER A 99 -0.77 32.38 4.82
CA SER A 99 -0.85 30.95 5.11
C SER A 99 -0.62 30.68 6.60
N ASP A 100 -1.32 29.68 7.12
CA ASP A 100 -1.25 29.25 8.50
C ASP A 100 -1.09 27.72 8.61
N ARG A 101 -1.52 27.13 9.72
CA ARG A 101 -1.49 25.67 9.92
C ARG A 101 -2.61 24.95 9.18
N GLU A 102 -3.67 25.65 8.78
CA GLU A 102 -4.85 25.07 8.12
C GLU A 102 -4.67 25.01 6.61
N GLY A 103 -3.85 25.88 6.02
CA GLY A 103 -3.53 25.76 4.60
C GLY A 103 -2.70 26.90 4.02
N ILE A 104 -2.51 26.82 2.70
CA ILE A 104 -1.86 27.87 1.93
C ILE A 104 -2.90 28.96 1.62
N ARG A 105 -2.56 30.21 1.89
CA ARG A 105 -3.32 31.38 1.43
C ARG A 105 -2.36 32.48 1.06
N VAL A 106 -2.14 32.67 -0.25
CA VAL A 106 -1.32 33.79 -0.74
C VAL A 106 -2.23 34.78 -1.45
N VAL A 107 -2.24 36.01 -0.96
CA VAL A 107 -3.07 37.11 -1.44
C VAL A 107 -2.24 38.04 -2.30
N ILE A 108 -2.65 38.19 -3.56
CA ILE A 108 -2.04 39.10 -4.54
C ILE A 108 -3.04 40.21 -4.80
N GLU A 109 -2.80 41.40 -4.23
CA GLU A 109 -3.65 42.56 -4.48
C GLU A 109 -3.38 43.15 -5.86
N LEU A 110 -4.44 43.59 -6.52
CA LEU A 110 -4.37 44.15 -7.87
C LEU A 110 -4.60 45.66 -7.89
N LYS A 111 -3.95 46.32 -8.86
CA LYS A 111 -4.24 47.72 -9.23
C LYS A 111 -5.61 47.79 -9.92
N ARG A 112 -6.32 48.91 -9.75
CA ARG A 112 -7.73 49.07 -10.16
C ARG A 112 -7.95 48.97 -11.67
N GLU A 113 -6.97 49.39 -12.44
CA GLU A 113 -7.02 49.47 -13.89
C GLU A 113 -6.78 48.13 -14.60
N PHE A 114 -6.45 47.07 -13.85
CA PHE A 114 -6.14 45.75 -14.42
C PHE A 114 -7.30 44.76 -14.22
N ALA A 115 -7.60 44.01 -15.28
CA ALA A 115 -8.57 42.93 -15.23
C ALA A 115 -7.98 41.72 -14.46
N PRO A 116 -8.60 41.25 -13.36
CA PRO A 116 -8.06 40.17 -12.53
C PRO A 116 -7.76 38.88 -13.28
N GLN A 117 -8.66 38.51 -14.19
CA GLN A 117 -8.52 37.31 -15.01
C GLN A 117 -7.34 37.40 -15.99
N ALA A 118 -6.98 38.61 -16.43
CA ALA A 118 -5.81 38.81 -17.30
C ALA A 118 -4.51 38.63 -16.51
N VAL A 119 -4.42 39.20 -15.31
CA VAL A 119 -3.26 39.04 -14.42
C VAL A 119 -3.11 37.57 -13.99
N LEU A 120 -4.21 36.89 -13.65
CA LEU A 120 -4.17 35.46 -13.31
C LEU A 120 -3.63 34.59 -14.45
N ARG A 121 -4.05 34.84 -15.70
CA ARG A 121 -3.50 34.14 -16.87
C ARG A 121 -2.00 34.40 -17.06
N GLN A 122 -1.53 35.62 -16.78
CA GLN A 122 -0.10 35.93 -16.82
C GLN A 122 0.67 35.21 -15.71
N LEU A 123 0.11 35.12 -14.49
CA LEU A 123 0.68 34.36 -13.39
C LEU A 123 0.84 32.87 -13.77
N TYR A 124 -0.18 32.25 -14.36
CA TYR A 124 -0.06 30.87 -14.86
C TYR A 124 0.99 30.72 -15.94
N LYS A 125 1.13 31.69 -16.85
CA LYS A 125 2.08 31.59 -17.98
C LYS A 125 3.54 31.82 -17.56
N GLN A 126 3.78 32.73 -16.61
CA GLN A 126 5.13 33.22 -16.30
C GLN A 126 5.69 32.68 -14.97
N THR A 127 4.85 32.11 -14.13
CA THR A 127 5.25 31.61 -12.79
C THR A 127 4.95 30.12 -12.64
N PRO A 128 5.61 29.44 -11.69
CA PRO A 128 5.28 28.08 -11.29
C PRO A 128 3.86 27.86 -10.73
N LEU A 129 2.96 28.86 -10.79
CA LEU A 129 1.54 28.66 -10.50
C LEU A 129 0.88 27.70 -11.50
N GLN A 130 1.46 27.51 -12.70
CA GLN A 130 1.16 26.39 -13.57
C GLN A 130 2.46 25.77 -14.06
N ILE A 131 2.56 24.44 -14.00
CA ILE A 131 3.73 23.68 -14.46
C ILE A 131 3.29 22.46 -15.26
N ASN A 132 4.23 21.86 -15.97
CA ASN A 132 4.05 20.55 -16.58
C ASN A 132 4.79 19.51 -15.72
N PHE A 133 4.04 18.60 -15.10
CA PHE A 133 4.59 17.46 -14.39
C PHE A 133 4.97 16.37 -15.39
N GLY A 134 6.27 16.08 -15.51
CA GLY A 134 6.78 14.98 -16.32
C GLY A 134 6.60 13.65 -15.62
N ALA A 135 5.54 12.92 -15.98
CA ALA A 135 5.31 11.56 -15.49
C ALA A 135 6.20 10.57 -16.26
N ILE A 136 6.90 9.69 -15.54
CA ILE A 136 7.62 8.56 -16.11
C ILE A 136 7.51 7.33 -15.20
N PHE A 137 7.14 6.20 -15.78
CA PHE A 137 7.04 4.90 -15.11
C PHE A 137 8.27 4.08 -15.40
N LEU A 138 9.36 4.45 -14.73
CA LEU A 138 10.63 3.74 -14.81
C LEU A 138 10.79 2.85 -13.58
N ALA A 139 11.01 1.56 -13.78
CA ALA A 139 11.23 0.61 -12.69
C ALA A 139 12.30 -0.42 -13.07
N ILE A 140 12.86 -1.09 -12.06
CA ILE A 140 13.72 -2.25 -12.28
C ILE A 140 12.82 -3.47 -12.44
N ALA A 141 12.79 -4.04 -13.63
CA ALA A 141 12.11 -5.29 -13.93
C ALA A 141 13.15 -6.30 -14.41
N GLU A 142 13.19 -7.47 -13.78
CA GLU A 142 14.15 -8.54 -14.12
C GLU A 142 15.62 -8.09 -14.06
N GLY A 143 15.94 -7.22 -13.10
CA GLY A 143 17.30 -6.70 -12.90
C GLY A 143 17.73 -5.60 -13.88
N GLN A 144 16.82 -5.09 -14.73
CA GLN A 144 17.13 -4.04 -15.70
C GLN A 144 16.14 -2.87 -15.60
N PRO A 145 16.57 -1.62 -15.84
CA PRO A 145 15.67 -0.49 -15.90
C PRO A 145 14.77 -0.60 -17.13
N ARG A 146 13.45 -0.60 -16.93
CA ARG A 146 12.44 -0.64 -17.99
C ARG A 146 11.41 0.46 -17.79
N GLN A 147 11.04 1.10 -18.89
CA GLN A 147 9.88 1.99 -18.95
C GLN A 147 8.64 1.12 -19.14
N LEU A 148 7.64 1.29 -18.28
CA LEU A 148 6.46 0.44 -18.21
C LEU A 148 5.19 1.27 -18.44
N SER A 149 4.17 0.68 -19.06
CA SER A 149 2.82 1.25 -19.05
C SER A 149 2.17 1.07 -17.67
N LEU A 150 1.07 1.78 -17.39
CA LEU A 150 0.31 1.60 -16.14
C LEU A 150 -0.09 0.14 -15.93
N ARG A 151 -0.56 -0.51 -17.01
CA ARG A 151 -0.94 -1.93 -16.99
C ARG A 151 0.23 -2.82 -16.60
N GLN A 152 1.39 -2.62 -17.23
CA GLN A 152 2.59 -3.41 -16.92
C GLN A 152 3.03 -3.22 -15.47
N THR A 153 3.00 -1.98 -14.97
CA THR A 153 3.30 -1.68 -13.56
C THR A 153 2.37 -2.40 -12.60
N LEU A 154 1.04 -2.34 -12.84
CA LEU A 154 0.05 -3.02 -12.00
C LEU A 154 0.16 -4.55 -12.09
N GLN A 155 0.44 -5.08 -13.27
CA GLN A 155 0.63 -6.50 -13.49
C GLN A 155 1.85 -7.02 -12.70
N ALA A 156 2.99 -6.32 -12.78
CA ALA A 156 4.18 -6.64 -12.02
C ALA A 156 3.93 -6.61 -10.51
N PHE A 157 3.17 -5.61 -10.03
CA PHE A 157 2.74 -5.55 -8.64
C PHE A 157 1.87 -6.76 -8.24
N LEU A 158 0.87 -7.11 -9.04
CA LEU A 158 -0.01 -8.25 -8.77
C LEU A 158 0.75 -9.58 -8.75
N GLU A 159 1.70 -9.77 -9.68
CA GLU A 159 2.56 -10.95 -9.74
C GLU A 159 3.44 -11.07 -8.50
N PHE A 160 4.10 -9.98 -8.10
CA PHE A 160 4.88 -9.94 -6.86
C PHE A 160 4.02 -10.31 -5.65
N ARG A 161 2.79 -9.80 -5.59
CA ARG A 161 1.85 -10.08 -4.50
C ARG A 161 1.36 -11.51 -4.51
N GLU A 162 1.10 -12.08 -5.68
CA GLU A 162 0.79 -13.50 -5.82
C GLU A 162 1.95 -14.36 -5.29
N GLN A 163 3.19 -14.10 -5.71
CA GLN A 163 4.36 -14.84 -5.27
C GLN A 163 4.58 -14.73 -3.75
N THR A 164 4.45 -13.52 -3.19
CA THR A 164 4.64 -13.27 -1.76
C THR A 164 3.58 -14.00 -0.93
N LEU A 165 2.31 -13.95 -1.36
CA LEU A 165 1.23 -14.66 -0.68
C LEU A 165 1.35 -16.17 -0.80
N ARG A 166 1.72 -16.69 -1.97
CA ARG A 166 1.98 -18.13 -2.15
C ARG A 166 3.07 -18.61 -1.20
N ARG A 167 4.21 -17.92 -1.15
CA ARG A 167 5.30 -18.25 -0.20
C ARG A 167 4.81 -18.25 1.25
N ARG A 168 4.01 -17.26 1.63
CA ARG A 168 3.44 -17.18 2.97
C ARG A 168 2.53 -18.38 3.27
N TYR A 169 1.61 -18.71 2.36
CA TYR A 169 0.67 -19.82 2.56
C TYR A 169 1.35 -21.18 2.51
N THR A 170 2.38 -21.35 1.66
CA THR A 170 3.19 -22.57 1.63
C THR A 170 3.93 -22.77 2.95
N HIS A 171 4.60 -21.73 3.45
CA HIS A 171 5.28 -21.80 4.74
C HIS A 171 4.30 -22.06 5.90
N GLU A 172 3.11 -21.44 5.88
CA GLU A 172 2.07 -21.70 6.87
C GLU A 172 1.53 -23.14 6.77
N LEU A 173 1.39 -23.67 5.56
CA LEU A 173 0.97 -25.05 5.33
C LEU A 173 2.01 -26.04 5.88
N GLU A 174 3.29 -25.84 5.58
CA GLU A 174 4.39 -26.66 6.10
C GLU A 174 4.41 -26.70 7.63
N GLN A 175 4.22 -25.54 8.27
CA GLN A 175 4.10 -25.46 9.74
C GLN A 175 2.86 -26.18 10.26
N THR A 176 1.72 -25.99 9.60
CA THR A 176 0.46 -26.63 9.98
C THR A 176 0.56 -28.14 9.86
N GLU A 177 1.16 -28.64 8.78
CA GLU A 177 1.38 -30.07 8.52
C GLU A 177 2.36 -30.69 9.52
N ALA A 178 3.44 -29.99 9.87
CA ALA A 178 4.35 -30.44 10.92
C ALA A 178 3.62 -30.59 12.27
N GLN A 179 2.76 -29.63 12.65
CA GLN A 179 2.03 -29.72 13.91
C GLN A 179 0.93 -30.76 13.88
N LEU A 180 0.23 -30.90 12.76
CA LEU A 180 -0.76 -31.96 12.58
C LEU A 180 -0.10 -33.34 12.70
N HIS A 181 1.09 -33.52 12.11
CA HIS A 181 1.87 -34.74 12.22
C HIS A 181 2.25 -35.07 13.68
N LEU A 182 2.66 -34.07 14.46
CA LEU A 182 2.95 -34.27 15.89
C LEU A 182 1.69 -34.59 16.70
N VAL A 183 0.63 -33.78 16.57
CA VAL A 183 -0.61 -33.94 17.35
C VAL A 183 -1.31 -35.27 17.03
N SER A 184 -1.32 -35.69 15.77
CA SER A 184 -1.85 -37.00 15.38
C SER A 184 -1.06 -38.16 16.00
N GLY A 185 0.27 -38.04 16.09
CA GLY A 185 1.11 -39.01 16.79
C GLY A 185 0.80 -39.10 18.28
N LEU A 186 0.61 -37.96 18.95
CA LEU A 186 0.24 -37.91 20.37
C LEU A 186 -1.14 -38.53 20.62
N ILE A 187 -2.13 -38.25 19.78
CA ILE A 187 -3.47 -38.84 19.89
C ILE A 187 -3.41 -40.36 19.70
N ARG A 188 -2.70 -40.83 18.66
CA ARG A 188 -2.51 -42.26 18.43
C ARG A 188 -1.77 -42.93 19.59
N ALA A 189 -0.77 -42.28 20.17
CA ALA A 189 -0.09 -42.80 21.37
C ALA A 189 -1.03 -42.91 22.58
N LEU A 190 -1.97 -41.97 22.75
CA LEU A 190 -2.99 -42.03 23.81
C LEU A 190 -4.05 -43.12 23.54
N GLU A 191 -4.29 -43.49 22.28
CA GLU A 191 -5.16 -44.61 21.91
C GLU A 191 -4.52 -45.97 22.19
N HIS A 192 -3.19 -46.06 22.08
CA HIS A 192 -2.38 -47.24 22.37
C HIS A 192 -1.54 -47.07 23.66
N LEU A 193 -2.11 -46.43 24.68
CA LEU A 193 -1.35 -45.96 25.84
C LEU A 193 -0.61 -47.09 26.58
N ASP A 194 -1.27 -48.24 26.77
CA ASP A 194 -0.67 -49.36 27.50
C ASP A 194 0.57 -49.91 26.78
N GLU A 195 0.47 -50.11 25.46
CA GLU A 195 1.58 -50.56 24.60
C GLU A 195 2.75 -49.56 24.62
N VAL A 196 2.44 -48.26 24.53
CA VAL A 196 3.44 -47.19 24.62
C VAL A 196 4.14 -47.22 25.98
N ILE A 197 3.39 -47.34 27.09
CA ILE A 197 3.97 -47.41 28.44
C ILE A 197 4.83 -48.66 28.63
N ASP A 198 4.44 -49.80 28.05
CA ASP A 198 5.22 -51.03 28.10
C ASP A 198 6.56 -50.88 27.36
N ILE A 199 6.55 -50.32 26.14
CA ILE A 199 7.77 -50.00 25.39
C ILE A 199 8.69 -49.09 26.21
N LEU A 200 8.14 -48.02 26.80
CA LEU A 200 8.92 -47.06 27.58
C LEU A 200 9.51 -47.67 28.86
N ARG A 201 8.81 -48.61 29.50
CA ARG A 201 9.30 -49.31 30.71
C ARG A 201 10.38 -50.34 30.42
N GLN A 202 10.35 -50.98 29.25
CA GLN A 202 11.30 -52.01 28.86
C GLN A 202 12.58 -51.44 28.21
N ALA A 203 12.51 -50.23 27.66
CA ALA A 203 13.66 -49.57 27.07
C ALA A 203 14.74 -49.20 28.11
N ALA A 204 16.01 -49.33 27.72
CA ALA A 204 17.14 -49.02 28.59
C ALA A 204 17.40 -47.51 28.72
N ASP A 205 17.05 -46.74 27.69
CA ASP A 205 17.27 -45.30 27.58
C ASP A 205 16.32 -44.63 26.58
N GLY A 206 16.35 -43.30 26.49
CA GLY A 206 15.53 -42.53 25.55
C GLY A 206 15.73 -42.91 24.08
N PRO A 207 16.98 -43.07 23.57
CA PRO A 207 17.23 -43.52 22.21
C PRO A 207 16.65 -44.90 21.88
N SER A 208 16.79 -45.89 22.76
CA SER A 208 16.21 -47.23 22.57
C SER A 208 14.69 -47.22 22.61
N ALA A 209 14.09 -46.43 23.51
CA ALA A 209 12.64 -46.22 23.55
C ALA A 209 12.13 -45.60 22.25
N LYS A 210 12.83 -44.58 21.74
CA LYS A 210 12.52 -43.93 20.47
C LYS A 210 12.59 -44.89 19.28
N ALA A 211 13.61 -45.75 19.23
CA ALA A 211 13.74 -46.75 18.17
C ALA A 211 12.59 -47.76 18.22
N ALA A 212 12.25 -48.27 19.41
CA ALA A 212 11.15 -49.20 19.60
C ALA A 212 9.78 -48.60 19.22
N LEU A 213 9.52 -47.33 19.58
CA LEU A 213 8.30 -46.62 19.15
C LEU A 213 8.19 -46.49 17.62
N GLN A 214 9.32 -46.30 16.93
CA GLN A 214 9.35 -46.23 15.47
C GLN A 214 9.15 -47.61 14.83
N GLU A 215 9.81 -48.64 15.33
CA GLU A 215 9.76 -49.99 14.74
C GLU A 215 8.44 -50.71 15.01
N GLN A 216 7.95 -50.65 16.25
CA GLN A 216 6.79 -51.45 16.68
C GLN A 216 5.46 -50.75 16.39
N LEU A 217 5.42 -49.43 16.57
CA LEU A 217 4.19 -48.64 16.41
C LEU A 217 4.22 -47.73 15.17
N ALA A 218 5.26 -47.78 14.35
CA ALA A 218 5.39 -47.01 13.12
C ALA A 218 5.22 -45.48 13.33
N PHE A 219 5.68 -44.96 14.47
CA PHE A 219 5.78 -43.52 14.67
C PHE A 219 6.96 -42.96 13.86
N SER A 220 6.85 -41.72 13.38
CA SER A 220 8.04 -41.05 12.84
C SER A 220 9.00 -40.65 13.97
N GLU A 221 10.25 -40.37 13.63
CA GLU A 221 11.22 -39.80 14.57
C GLU A 221 10.67 -38.58 15.34
N ALA A 222 10.04 -37.64 14.64
CA ALA A 222 9.46 -36.44 15.26
C ALA A 222 8.31 -36.77 16.22
N GLN A 223 7.45 -37.73 15.87
CA GLN A 223 6.37 -38.20 16.74
C GLN A 223 6.92 -38.92 17.97
N ALA A 224 7.88 -39.84 17.80
CA ALA A 224 8.50 -40.56 18.90
C ALA A 224 9.17 -39.59 19.89
N ASN A 225 9.88 -38.57 19.40
CA ASN A 225 10.44 -37.52 20.26
C ASN A 225 9.35 -36.75 21.02
N ALA A 226 8.24 -36.41 20.36
CA ALA A 226 7.12 -35.71 20.99
C ALA A 226 6.41 -36.56 22.05
N ILE A 227 6.28 -37.87 21.82
CA ILE A 227 5.73 -38.83 22.78
C ILE A 227 6.64 -38.94 24.00
N LEU A 228 7.95 -39.07 23.81
CA LEU A 228 8.93 -39.12 24.91
C LEU A 228 8.95 -37.83 25.75
N ALA A 229 8.71 -36.68 25.12
CA ALA A 229 8.62 -35.38 25.79
C ALA A 229 7.22 -35.11 26.40
N MET A 230 6.25 -36.02 26.24
CA MET A 230 4.86 -35.79 26.66
C MET A 230 4.74 -35.77 28.19
N PRO A 231 4.18 -34.71 28.79
CA PRO A 231 3.91 -34.69 30.23
C PRO A 231 2.76 -35.62 30.62
N LEU A 232 2.88 -36.36 31.73
CA LEU A 232 1.83 -37.27 32.24
C LEU A 232 0.44 -36.62 32.43
N ARG A 233 0.38 -35.30 32.67
CA ARG A 233 -0.91 -34.57 32.73
C ARG A 233 -1.73 -34.67 31.43
N ARG A 234 -1.09 -34.90 30.28
CA ARG A 234 -1.76 -35.05 28.98
C ARG A 234 -2.65 -36.29 28.91
N LEU A 235 -2.49 -37.24 29.84
CA LEU A 235 -3.33 -38.43 29.98
C LEU A 235 -4.72 -38.12 30.54
N THR A 236 -4.91 -36.94 31.14
CA THR A 236 -6.22 -36.53 31.68
C THR A 236 -7.24 -36.32 30.56
N GLY A 237 -8.52 -36.61 30.82
CA GLY A 237 -9.58 -36.50 29.82
C GLY A 237 -9.70 -35.10 29.20
N LEU A 238 -9.51 -34.04 30.00
CA LEU A 238 -9.55 -32.66 29.52
C LEU A 238 -8.41 -32.34 28.54
N GLU A 239 -7.18 -32.77 28.85
CA GLU A 239 -6.03 -32.56 27.97
C GLU A 239 -6.14 -33.36 26.66
N ARG A 240 -6.68 -34.58 26.73
CA ARG A 240 -6.98 -35.37 25.54
C ARG A 240 -8.01 -34.67 24.64
N GLN A 241 -9.07 -34.10 25.22
CA GLN A 241 -10.06 -33.32 24.46
C GLN A 241 -9.42 -32.07 23.84
N ASN A 242 -8.51 -31.40 24.55
CA ASN A 242 -7.79 -30.25 24.01
C ASN A 242 -6.95 -30.61 22.78
N LEU A 243 -6.25 -31.76 22.81
CA LEU A 243 -5.50 -32.27 21.65
C LEU A 243 -6.41 -32.60 20.47
N GLN A 244 -7.58 -33.21 20.70
CA GLN A 244 -8.56 -33.48 19.65
C GLN A 244 -9.10 -32.18 19.02
N ASN A 245 -9.37 -31.17 19.85
CA ASN A 245 -9.81 -29.85 19.37
C ASN A 245 -8.71 -29.15 18.58
N GLU A 246 -7.45 -29.28 19.01
CA GLU A 246 -6.29 -28.77 18.29
C GLU A 246 -6.12 -29.46 16.93
N LEU A 247 -6.22 -30.79 16.87
CA LEU A 247 -6.20 -31.56 15.63
C LEU A 247 -7.28 -31.06 14.66
N ALA A 248 -8.53 -30.93 15.13
CA ALA A 248 -9.64 -30.47 14.28
C ALA A 248 -9.37 -29.08 13.67
N LYS A 249 -8.85 -28.14 14.47
CA LYS A 249 -8.48 -26.80 13.99
C LYS A 249 -7.34 -26.83 12.98
N LEU A 250 -6.31 -27.65 13.23
CA LEU A 250 -5.19 -27.80 12.31
C LEU A 250 -5.62 -28.44 10.99
N THR A 251 -6.49 -29.46 11.02
CA THR A 251 -7.04 -30.08 9.82
C THR A 251 -7.90 -29.11 9.01
N GLU A 252 -8.77 -28.33 9.67
CA GLU A 252 -9.54 -27.27 9.01
C GLU A 252 -8.60 -26.24 8.37
N ARG A 253 -7.57 -25.81 9.10
CA ARG A 253 -6.60 -24.83 8.60
C ARG A 253 -5.82 -25.36 7.41
N GLN A 254 -5.36 -26.60 7.46
CA GLN A 254 -4.68 -27.28 6.36
C GLN A 254 -5.56 -27.31 5.11
N GLY A 255 -6.84 -27.70 5.24
CA GLY A 255 -7.79 -27.73 4.13
C GLY A 255 -8.01 -26.36 3.49
N ILE A 256 -8.12 -25.31 4.31
CA ILE A 256 -8.20 -23.92 3.81
C ILE A 256 -6.94 -23.55 3.04
N LEU A 257 -5.75 -23.81 3.59
CA LEU A 257 -4.47 -23.47 2.96
C LEU A 257 -4.25 -24.23 1.65
N GLN A 258 -4.57 -25.52 1.61
CA GLN A 258 -4.51 -26.33 0.39
C GLN A 258 -5.47 -25.81 -0.69
N THR A 259 -6.69 -25.43 -0.30
CA THR A 259 -7.66 -24.82 -1.22
C THR A 259 -7.14 -23.49 -1.76
N LEU A 260 -6.56 -22.64 -0.91
CA LEU A 260 -5.99 -21.35 -1.33
C LEU A 260 -4.78 -21.51 -2.26
N LEU A 261 -3.97 -22.56 -2.10
CA LEU A 261 -2.79 -22.79 -2.93
C LEU A 261 -3.13 -23.45 -4.28
N SER A 262 -4.19 -24.27 -4.33
CA SER A 262 -4.62 -25.02 -5.50
C SER A 262 -5.64 -24.28 -6.37
N ASP A 263 -6.63 -23.59 -5.78
CA ASP A 263 -7.64 -22.83 -6.52
C ASP A 263 -7.25 -21.36 -6.67
N ARG A 264 -6.90 -20.99 -7.90
CA ARG A 264 -6.56 -19.62 -8.29
C ARG A 264 -7.68 -18.62 -7.99
N ARG A 265 -8.95 -19.01 -8.06
CA ARG A 265 -10.10 -18.12 -7.79
C ARG A 265 -10.19 -17.79 -6.31
N GLU A 266 -10.12 -18.79 -5.44
CA GLU A 266 -10.12 -18.59 -3.99
C GLU A 266 -8.88 -17.81 -3.54
N PHE A 267 -7.73 -18.08 -4.14
CA PHE A 267 -6.51 -17.29 -3.93
C PHE A 267 -6.74 -15.79 -4.22
N PHE A 268 -7.30 -15.45 -5.38
CA PHE A 268 -7.56 -14.05 -5.73
C PHE A 268 -8.65 -13.41 -4.89
N LYS A 269 -9.66 -14.16 -4.42
CA LYS A 269 -10.63 -13.67 -3.44
C LYS A 269 -9.94 -13.29 -2.13
N ALA A 270 -9.04 -14.15 -1.64
CA ALA A 270 -8.26 -13.88 -0.43
C ALA A 270 -7.31 -12.68 -0.61
N LEU A 271 -6.62 -12.60 -1.76
CA LEU A 271 -5.78 -11.44 -2.11
C LEU A 271 -6.61 -10.15 -2.13
N LYS A 272 -7.79 -10.14 -2.77
CA LYS A 272 -8.69 -8.98 -2.79
C LYS A 272 -9.12 -8.57 -1.39
N LYS A 273 -9.47 -9.53 -0.52
CA LYS A 273 -9.83 -9.27 0.88
C LYS A 273 -8.68 -8.64 1.69
N SER A 274 -7.43 -8.91 1.33
CA SER A 274 -6.29 -8.24 1.99
C SER A 274 -6.16 -6.75 1.65
N TYR A 275 -6.76 -6.30 0.56
CA TYR A 275 -6.76 -4.90 0.12
C TYR A 275 -8.07 -4.16 0.42
N GLY A 276 -9.17 -4.89 0.60
CA GLY A 276 -10.47 -4.32 0.96
C GLY A 276 -10.71 -4.36 2.47
N ARG A 277 -10.79 -3.18 3.09
CA ARG A 277 -11.80 -2.92 4.13
C ARG A 277 -13.05 -2.39 3.45
#